data_AF-A0A109J9H8-F1
#
_entry.id   AF-A0A109J9H8-F1
#
_cell.length_a   1.000
_cell.length_b   1.000
_cell.length_c   1.000
_cell.angle_alpha   90.00
_cell.angle_beta   90.00
_cell.angle_gamma   90.00
#
_symmetry.space_group_name_H-M   'P 1'
#
loop_
_entity.id
_entity.type
_entity.pdbx_description
1 polymer ?
#
loop_
_entity_poly.entity_id
_entity_poly.type
_entity_poly.pdbx_seq_one_letter_code
_entity_poly.pdbx_strand_id
1 'polypeptide(L)' 'MVRKIISLLLGTVLVISGIYGVLYLLYFTVYPVRTLYYLVPGGLFVIGIVILWEDLTKFLRRH' A
#
# COMPACT_ATOMS: atom_id res chain seq x y z
N MET A 1 -21.43 6.26 3.66
CA MET A 1 -21.09 4.88 3.25
C MET A 1 -20.10 4.86 2.09
N VAL A 2 -20.45 5.43 0.92
CA VAL A 2 -19.64 5.41 -0.31
C VAL A 2 -18.18 5.85 -0.11
N ARG A 3 -17.94 7.01 0.52
CA ARG A 3 -16.57 7.50 0.79
C ARG A 3 -15.70 6.52 1.59
N LYS A 4 -16.29 5.79 2.54
CA LYS A 4 -15.57 4.81 3.36
C LYS A 4 -15.19 3.57 2.55
N ILE A 5 -16.10 3.11 1.68
CA ILE A 5 -15.84 1.98 0.77
C ILE A 5 -14.71 2.34 -0.21
N ILE A 6 -14.74 3.55 -0.78
CA ILE A 6 -13.69 4.01 -1.70
C ILE A 6 -12.33 4.05 -1.00
N SER A 7 -12.26 4.62 0.21
CA SER A 7 -11.03 4.70 1.00
C SER A 7 -10.45 3.31 1.31
N LEU A 8 -11.31 2.37 1.70
CA LEU A 8 -10.92 1.01 2.05
C LEU A 8 -10.44 0.22 0.83
N LEU A 9 -11.12 0.37 -0.32
CA LEU A 9 -10.69 -0.21 -1.59
C LEU A 9 -9.35 0.39 -2.05
N LEU A 10 -9.22 1.71 -2.02
CA LEU A 10 -8.01 2.41 -2.43
C LEU A 10 -6.81 1.96 -1.57
N GLY A 11 -6.97 1.98 -0.24
CA GLY A 11 -5.92 1.54 0.68
C GLY A 11 -5.51 0.09 0.45
N THR A 12 -6.48 -0.80 0.25
CA THR A 12 -6.22 -2.23 -0.02
C THR A 12 -5.48 -2.42 -1.33
N VAL A 13 -5.92 -1.77 -2.42
CA VAL A 13 -5.25 -1.84 -3.73
C VAL A 13 -3.82 -1.34 -3.63
N LEU A 14 -3.58 -0.21 -2.96
CA LEU A 14 -2.25 0.35 -2.79
C LEU A 14 -1.31 -0.56 -1.99
N VAL A 15 -1.81 -1.19 -0.92
CA VAL A 15 -1.04 -2.19 -0.15
C VAL A 15 -0.69 -3.39 -1.03
N ILE A 16 -1.66 -3.96 -1.74
CA ILE A 16 -1.44 -5.13 -2.59
C ILE A 16 -0.46 -4.81 -3.72
N SER A 17 -0.65 -3.68 -4.41
CA SER A 17 0.25 -3.24 -5.49
C SER A 17 1.65 -2.92 -4.98
N GLY A 18 1.76 -2.32 -3.80
CA GLY A 18 3.06 -2.05 -3.15
C GLY A 18 3.81 -3.34 -2.81
N ILE A 19 3.14 -4.30 -2.15
CA ILE A 19 3.71 -5.63 -1.86
C ILE A 19 4.13 -6.31 -3.16
N TYR A 20 3.23 -6.37 -4.14
CA TYR A 20 3.49 -7.03 -5.42
C TYR A 20 4.69 -6.42 -6.13
N GLY A 21 4.78 -5.08 -6.19
CA GLY A 21 5.90 -4.38 -6.82
C GLY A 21 7.22 -4.61 -6.10
N VAL A 22 7.23 -4.64 -4.76
CA VAL A 22 8.44 -4.98 -4.00
C VAL A 22 8.87 -6.43 -4.29
N LEU A 23 7.94 -7.39 -4.22
CA LEU A 23 8.23 -8.80 -4.50
C LEU A 23 8.73 -8.99 -5.94
N TYR A 24 8.13 -8.29 -6.90
CA TYR A 24 8.56 -8.34 -8.29
C TYR A 24 10.02 -7.91 -8.44
N LEU A 25 10.40 -6.78 -7.83
CA LEU A 25 11.78 -6.30 -7.86
C LEU A 25 12.75 -7.18 -7.03
N LEU A 26 12.28 -7.91 -6.03
CA LEU A 26 13.13 -8.82 -5.27
C LEU A 26 13.43 -10.12 -6.04
N TYR A 27 12.43 -10.68 -6.72
CA TYR A 27 12.50 -12.04 -7.25
C TYR A 27 12.69 -12.13 -8.77
N PHE A 28 12.29 -11.10 -9.53
CA PHE A 28 12.22 -11.19 -11.00
C PHE A 28 13.19 -10.28 -11.74
N THR A 29 13.96 -9.44 -11.05
CA THR A 29 14.98 -8.61 -11.69
C THR A 29 16.33 -9.31 -11.73
N VAL A 30 16.84 -9.50 -12.94
CA VAL A 30 18.10 -10.20 -13.23
C VAL A 30 19.34 -9.35 -12.91
N TYR A 31 19.19 -8.03 -12.93
CA TYR A 31 20.27 -7.07 -12.66
C TYR A 31 20.06 -6.36 -11.32
N PRO A 32 21.14 -5.88 -10.66
CA PRO A 32 21.02 -5.13 -9.42
C PRO A 32 20.15 -3.89 -9.62
N VAL A 33 18.95 -3.95 -9.04
CA VAL A 33 17.99 -2.86 -9.06
C VAL A 33 18.49 -1.77 -8.13
N ARG A 34 18.62 -0.54 -8.64
CA ARG A 34 18.94 0.60 -7.78
C ARG A 34 17.88 0.75 -6.71
N THR A 35 18.30 1.01 -5.47
CA THR A 35 17.39 1.21 -4.32
C THR A 35 16.28 2.23 -4.60
N LEU A 36 16.54 3.22 -5.46
CA LEU A 36 15.53 4.20 -5.90
C LEU A 36 14.29 3.57 -6.55
N TYR A 37 14.39 2.43 -7.22
CA TYR A 37 13.22 1.76 -7.81
C TYR A 37 12.31 1.12 -6.76
N TYR A 38 12.84 0.79 -5.56
CA TYR A 38 12.03 0.31 -4.44
C TYR A 38 11.22 1.41 -3.76
N LEU A 39 11.58 2.69 -3.97
CA LEU A 39 10.82 3.82 -3.42
C LEU A 39 9.38 3.86 -3.95
N VAL A 40 9.16 3.47 -5.20
CA VAL A 40 7.83 3.49 -5.81
C VAL A 40 6.90 2.45 -5.15
N PRO A 41 7.20 1.14 -5.18
CA PRO A 41 6.32 0.16 -4.55
C PRO A 41 6.31 0.27 -3.02
N GLY A 42 7.43 0.66 -2.40
CA GLY A 42 7.47 0.97 -0.97
C GLY A 42 6.59 2.16 -0.59
N GLY A 43 6.60 3.22 -1.40
CA GLY A 43 5.74 4.39 -1.21
C GLY A 43 4.26 4.04 -1.33
N LEU A 44 3.88 3.26 -2.36
CA LEU A 44 2.51 2.77 -2.52
C LEU A 44 2.05 1.97 -1.29
N PHE A 45 2.92 1.08 -0.79
CA PHE A 45 2.63 0.28 0.40
C PHE A 45 2.39 1.15 1.64
N VAL A 46 3.29 2.11 1.91
CA VAL A 46 3.18 3.01 3.06
C VAL A 46 1.90 3.85 2.97
N ILE A 47 1.61 4.44 1.81
CA ILE A 47 0.40 5.24 1.60
C ILE A 47 -0.85 4.38 1.81
N GLY A 48 -0.87 3.16 1.28
CA GLY A 48 -1.97 2.21 1.46
C GLY A 48 -2.21 1.88 2.93
N ILE A 49 -1.15 1.61 3.70
CA ILE A 49 -1.25 1.36 5.15
C ILE A 49 -1.81 2.57 5.88
N VAL A 50 -1.32 3.78 5.59
CA VAL A 50 -1.78 5.00 6.26
C VAL A 50 -3.28 5.20 6.06
N ILE A 51 -3.78 5.02 4.83
CA ILE A 51 -5.21 5.14 4.51
C ILE A 51 -6.04 4.13 5.32
N LEU A 52 -5.63 2.85 5.31
CA LEU A 52 -6.33 1.80 6.04
C LEU A 52 -6.29 2.01 7.56
N TRP A 53 -5.16 2.50 8.08
CA TRP A 53 -4.97 2.80 9.49
C TRP A 53 -5.88 3.93 9.96
N GLU A 54 -6.02 5.00 9.17
CA GLU A 54 -6.97 6.07 9.44
C GLU A 54 -8.41 5.57 9.48
N ASP A 55 -8.79 4.68 8.56
CA ASP A 55 -10.14 4.13 8.52
C ASP A 55 -10.43 3.20 9.69
N LEU A 56 -9.44 2.41 10.11
CA LEU A 56 -9.51 1.53 11.27
C LEU A 56 -9.61 2.33 12.58
N THR A 57 -8.77 3.34 12.76
CA THR A 57 -8.80 4.19 13.97
C THR A 57 -10.10 4.99 14.07
N LYS A 58 -10.65 5.47 12.95
CA LYS A 58 -11.99 6.09 12.91
C LYS A 58 -13.11 5.10 13.26
N PHE A 59 -12.95 3.81 12.94
CA PHE A 59 -13.90 2.78 13.33
C PHE A 59 -13.81 2.47 14.83
N LEU A 60 -12.59 2.27 15.35
CA LEU A 60 -12.33 1.99 16.76
C LEU A 60 -12.77 3.12 17.70
N ARG A 61 -12.70 4.39 17.28
CA ARG A 61 -13.19 5.53 18.10
C ARG A 61 -14.72 5.66 18.15
N ARG A 62 -15.46 4.93 17.31
CA ARG A 62 -16.94 4.97 17.26
C ARG A 62 -17.59 3.83 18.06
N HIS A 63 -16.80 2.95 18.64
CA HIS A 63 -17.21 1.92 19.60
C HIS A 63 -16.45 2.14 20.91
#